data_AF-A0A444IR08-F1
#
_entry.id   AF-A0A444IR08-F1
#
_cell.length_a   1.000
_cell.length_b   1.000
_cell.length_c   1.000
_cell.angle_alpha   90.00
_cell.angle_beta   90.00
_cell.angle_gamma   90.00
#
_symmetry.space_group_name_H-M   'P 1'
#
loop_
_entity.id
_entity.type
_entity.pdbx_description
1 polymer ?
#
loop_
_entity_poly.entity_id
_entity_poly.type
_entity_poly.pdbx_seq_one_letter_code
_entity_poly.pdbx_strand_id
1 'polypeptide(L)'
;MISKKIFLSLLAGVAAALLIQQPGFAKELVVNKGVLDKDTTWSGDVLVKGDVEVAKGATLLIMPGTTVRFAKIEAFGPEKMYTDKDNHFSRAEIFVLGKLYAQGTKENKITFTSAEESPAPGDWGAINFNGTVDNLLEYCEFMYAQTAVHCHSSQIAVLHNTFKYNGTAMGSKNLPDVPVRCSMPVLYNLVTENGGGIIIGGGTASPVAHNEISNNEFFGVYLKKGGRAAVRFNNINKNGKGVIFYATKESLLRDNNIADNKNYNISMLEGQSGDITARNNWWGTTDEKKILEKVMDKARDESLGKADLTDFYTAPVSGAGIL
;
A
#
# COMPACT_ATOMS: atom_id res chain seq x y z
N MET A 1 -39.16 -12.63 -3.59
CA MET A 1 -39.00 -11.17 -3.47
C MET A 1 -37.62 -10.88 -2.88
N ILE A 2 -36.76 -10.22 -3.67
CA ILE A 2 -35.53 -9.47 -3.29
C ILE A 2 -34.38 -10.33 -2.68
N SER A 3 -33.63 -11.10 -3.48
CA SER A 3 -32.44 -10.77 -4.30
C SER A 3 -31.09 -10.74 -3.54
N LYS A 4 -30.45 -11.91 -3.45
CA LYS A 4 -28.98 -12.05 -3.34
C LYS A 4 -28.36 -11.74 -4.72
N LYS A 5 -27.85 -10.52 -4.91
CA LYS A 5 -26.86 -10.10 -5.91
C LYS A 5 -26.11 -8.95 -5.21
N ILE A 6 -24.81 -9.00 -5.01
CA ILE A 6 -23.78 -8.60 -5.98
C ILE A 6 -22.45 -9.24 -5.54
N PHE A 7 -21.91 -10.13 -6.37
CA PHE A 7 -20.47 -10.37 -6.50
C PHE A 7 -20.25 -10.45 -8.01
N LEU A 8 -19.98 -9.31 -8.64
CA LEU A 8 -19.57 -9.28 -10.05
C LEU A 8 -18.05 -9.45 -10.09
N SER A 9 -17.61 -10.70 -10.24
CA SER A 9 -16.40 -11.01 -10.99
C SER A 9 -16.71 -10.73 -12.46
N LEU A 10 -16.38 -9.53 -12.94
CA LEU A 10 -16.59 -9.14 -14.34
C LEU A 10 -15.41 -8.30 -14.85
N LEU A 11 -14.25 -8.95 -14.97
CA LEU A 11 -13.16 -8.48 -15.83
C LEU A 11 -12.37 -9.61 -16.51
N ALA A 12 -12.76 -10.88 -16.31
CA ALA A 12 -12.19 -12.02 -17.05
C ALA A 12 -12.97 -12.40 -18.33
N GLY A 13 -13.96 -11.60 -18.75
CA GLY A 13 -15.00 -12.02 -19.70
C GLY A 13 -15.03 -11.34 -21.07
N VAL A 14 -14.14 -10.39 -21.39
CA VAL A 14 -14.05 -9.79 -22.74
C VAL A 14 -12.59 -9.58 -23.12
N ALA A 15 -11.87 -10.67 -23.36
CA ALA A 15 -10.62 -10.68 -24.12
C ALA A 15 -10.39 -12.06 -24.74
N ALA A 16 -11.40 -12.55 -25.48
CA ALA A 16 -11.27 -13.76 -26.28
C ALA A 16 -11.65 -13.45 -27.73
N ALA A 17 -10.79 -12.68 -28.39
CA ALA A 17 -10.70 -12.65 -29.84
C ALA A 17 -9.22 -12.53 -30.24
N LEU A 18 -8.67 -13.69 -30.60
CA LEU A 18 -7.45 -13.96 -31.36
C LEU A 18 -6.56 -12.77 -31.77
N LEU A 19 -5.31 -12.82 -31.31
CA LEU A 19 -4.16 -13.03 -32.20
C LEU A 19 -3.04 -13.65 -31.38
N ILE A 20 -2.69 -14.91 -31.69
CA ILE A 20 -1.38 -15.45 -31.38
C ILE A 20 -0.41 -14.64 -32.24
N GLN A 21 0.04 -13.49 -31.74
CA GLN A 21 1.23 -12.87 -32.28
C GLN A 21 2.41 -13.68 -31.75
N GLN A 22 3.23 -14.15 -32.68
CA GLN A 22 4.59 -14.61 -32.38
C GLN A 22 5.32 -13.56 -31.54
N PRO A 23 6.38 -13.90 -30.79
CA PRO A 23 7.18 -12.92 -30.06
C PRO A 23 8.02 -12.11 -31.05
N GLY A 24 7.36 -11.32 -31.90
CA GLY A 24 7.95 -10.11 -32.43
C GLY A 24 8.02 -9.14 -31.27
N PHE A 25 9.19 -8.52 -31.07
CA PHE A 25 9.39 -7.45 -30.10
C PHE A 25 8.25 -6.43 -30.25
N ALA A 26 7.25 -6.51 -29.36
CA ALA A 26 6.22 -5.49 -29.30
C ALA A 26 6.96 -4.19 -29.00
N LYS A 27 6.79 -3.20 -29.88
CA LYS A 27 7.45 -1.91 -29.72
C LYS A 27 7.01 -1.33 -28.38
N GLU A 28 7.98 -0.93 -27.56
CA GLU A 28 7.75 -0.26 -26.28
C GLU A 28 6.77 0.92 -26.46
N LEU A 29 5.76 0.98 -25.58
CA LEU A 29 4.86 2.12 -25.47
C LEU A 29 5.54 3.22 -24.65
N VAL A 30 5.96 4.29 -25.30
CA VAL A 30 6.50 5.47 -24.60
C VAL A 30 5.37 6.44 -24.26
N VAL A 31 5.17 6.69 -22.98
CA VAL A 31 4.18 7.63 -22.44
C VAL A 31 4.91 8.85 -21.89
N ASN A 32 4.85 9.96 -22.60
CA ASN A 32 5.34 11.24 -22.08
C ASN A 32 4.31 11.85 -21.12
N LYS A 33 4.61 13.01 -20.53
CA LYS A 33 3.63 13.78 -19.76
C LYS A 33 2.32 13.95 -20.56
N GLY A 34 1.18 13.68 -19.92
CA GLY A 34 -0.11 13.83 -20.61
C GLY A 34 -1.32 13.33 -19.83
N VAL A 35 -2.50 13.55 -20.41
CA VAL A 35 -3.79 13.15 -19.86
C VAL A 35 -4.36 12.03 -20.73
N LEU A 36 -4.75 10.93 -20.11
CA LEU A 36 -5.58 9.86 -20.67
C LEU A 36 -7.04 10.27 -20.46
N ASP A 37 -7.61 10.95 -21.46
CA ASP A 37 -8.99 11.48 -21.42
C ASP A 37 -10.04 10.48 -21.95
N LYS A 38 -9.61 9.28 -22.32
CA LYS A 38 -10.42 8.16 -22.81
C LYS A 38 -9.92 6.86 -22.22
N ASP A 39 -10.79 5.86 -22.22
CA ASP A 39 -10.42 4.50 -21.84
C ASP A 39 -9.19 4.03 -22.63
N THR A 40 -8.17 3.61 -21.89
CA THR A 40 -6.84 3.28 -22.41
C THR A 40 -6.41 1.94 -21.85
N THR A 41 -5.79 1.11 -22.69
CA THR A 41 -5.20 -0.16 -22.28
C THR A 41 -3.69 -0.13 -22.47
N TRP A 42 -2.94 -0.53 -21.46
CA TRP A 42 -1.50 -0.74 -21.49
C TRP A 42 -1.18 -2.23 -21.44
N SER A 43 -0.21 -2.66 -22.26
CA SER A 43 0.26 -4.04 -22.36
C SER A 43 1.73 -4.09 -22.80
N GLY A 44 2.48 -5.09 -22.35
CA GLY A 44 3.90 -5.27 -22.73
C GLY A 44 4.82 -4.33 -21.97
N ASP A 45 5.80 -3.73 -22.66
CA ASP A 45 6.71 -2.75 -22.06
C ASP A 45 6.18 -1.32 -22.23
N VAL A 46 6.03 -0.60 -21.12
CA VAL A 46 5.57 0.78 -21.07
C VAL A 46 6.62 1.64 -20.38
N LEU A 47 7.14 2.65 -21.07
CA LEU A 47 8.08 3.63 -20.51
C LEU A 47 7.38 4.96 -20.25
N VAL A 48 7.18 5.29 -18.99
CA VAL A 48 6.60 6.57 -18.53
C VAL A 48 7.71 7.59 -18.32
N LYS A 49 7.67 8.69 -19.06
CA LYS A 49 8.70 9.76 -19.07
C LYS A 49 8.26 11.08 -18.45
N GLY A 50 7.04 11.15 -17.95
CA GLY A 50 6.48 12.33 -17.29
C GLY A 50 5.20 11.96 -16.55
N ASP A 51 4.61 12.93 -15.86
CA ASP A 51 3.38 12.67 -15.12
C ASP A 51 2.21 12.32 -16.04
N VAL A 52 1.47 11.26 -15.69
CA VAL A 52 0.31 10.79 -16.44
C VAL A 52 -0.94 10.97 -15.58
N GLU A 53 -1.96 11.61 -16.13
CA GLU A 53 -3.28 11.65 -15.50
C GLU A 53 -4.25 10.70 -16.19
N VAL A 54 -4.94 9.87 -15.41
CA VAL A 54 -6.17 9.19 -15.83
C VAL A 54 -7.32 10.11 -15.48
N ALA A 55 -7.90 10.78 -16.49
CA ALA A 55 -8.91 11.79 -16.29
C ALA A 55 -10.20 11.21 -15.70
N LYS A 56 -10.99 12.06 -15.03
CA LYS A 56 -12.32 11.68 -14.54
C LYS A 56 -13.19 11.14 -15.68
N GLY A 57 -13.74 9.94 -15.51
CA GLY A 57 -14.56 9.27 -16.51
C GLY A 57 -13.78 8.37 -17.47
N ALA A 58 -12.46 8.44 -17.48
CA ALA A 58 -11.60 7.50 -18.20
C ALA A 58 -11.17 6.33 -17.29
N THR A 59 -10.87 5.21 -17.92
CA THR A 59 -10.32 4.01 -17.28
C THR A 59 -8.97 3.67 -17.89
N LEU A 60 -7.96 3.47 -17.05
CA LEU A 60 -6.71 2.82 -17.43
C LEU A 60 -6.77 1.34 -17.04
N LEU A 61 -6.72 0.47 -18.03
CA LEU A 61 -6.57 -0.98 -17.86
C LEU A 61 -5.12 -1.37 -18.14
N ILE A 62 -4.49 -2.08 -17.20
CA ILE A 62 -3.13 -2.61 -17.38
C ILE A 62 -3.21 -4.12 -17.43
N MET A 63 -2.78 -4.71 -18.54
CA MET A 63 -2.91 -6.15 -18.81
C MET A 63 -1.90 -6.96 -17.98
N PRO A 64 -2.21 -8.22 -17.62
CA PRO A 64 -1.25 -9.13 -16.98
C PRO A 64 0.08 -9.22 -17.73
N GLY A 65 1.20 -9.30 -17.00
CA GLY A 65 2.55 -9.37 -17.58
C GLY A 65 3.12 -8.05 -18.08
N THR A 66 2.39 -6.93 -17.94
CA THR A 66 2.89 -5.60 -18.34
C THR A 66 4.00 -5.13 -17.40
N THR A 67 5.08 -4.59 -17.96
CA THR A 67 6.13 -3.88 -17.21
C THR A 67 6.01 -2.39 -17.48
N VAL A 68 5.68 -1.61 -16.46
CA VAL A 68 5.62 -0.15 -16.47
C VAL A 68 6.88 0.39 -15.81
N ARG A 69 7.76 1.00 -16.61
CA ARG A 69 9.02 1.59 -16.16
C ARG A 69 8.91 3.10 -16.14
N PHE A 70 9.31 3.73 -15.05
CA PHE A 70 9.30 5.17 -14.89
C PHE A 70 10.70 5.74 -15.05
N ALA A 71 10.88 6.65 -16.00
CA ALA A 71 12.10 7.45 -16.09
C ALA A 71 12.19 8.40 -14.90
N LYS A 72 13.40 8.56 -14.37
CA LYS A 72 13.65 9.59 -13.37
C LYS A 72 13.52 10.96 -14.03
N ILE A 73 12.67 11.81 -13.48
CA ILE A 73 12.50 13.20 -13.95
C ILE A 73 12.95 14.18 -12.89
N GLU A 74 13.27 15.40 -13.32
CA GLU A 74 13.67 16.48 -12.43
C GLU A 74 12.54 16.95 -11.51
N ALA A 75 12.94 17.30 -10.29
CA ALA A 75 12.06 17.66 -9.18
C ALA A 75 11.02 18.74 -9.48
N PHE A 76 11.38 19.69 -10.33
CA PHE A 76 10.59 20.86 -10.71
C PHE A 76 10.67 21.10 -12.23
N GLY A 77 10.86 20.02 -13.00
CA GLY A 77 11.05 20.07 -14.44
C GLY A 77 9.73 20.16 -15.24
N PRO A 78 9.80 20.41 -16.57
CA PRO A 78 8.63 20.59 -17.44
C PRO A 78 7.73 19.34 -17.55
N GLU A 79 8.25 18.18 -17.17
CA GLU A 79 7.57 16.88 -17.19
C GLU A 79 6.58 16.68 -16.03
N LYS A 80 6.43 17.70 -15.16
CA LYS A 80 5.47 17.73 -14.05
C LYS A 80 4.10 18.29 -14.42
N MET A 81 3.03 17.61 -14.03
CA MET A 81 1.65 18.08 -14.23
C MET A 81 1.18 18.98 -13.08
N TYR A 82 1.62 18.69 -11.85
CA TYR A 82 1.23 19.42 -10.65
C TYR A 82 2.48 19.91 -9.89
N THR A 83 2.40 21.12 -9.31
CA THR A 83 3.54 21.79 -8.66
C THR A 83 3.36 22.04 -7.17
N ASP A 84 2.23 21.64 -6.59
CA ASP A 84 1.97 21.79 -5.16
C ASP A 84 2.88 20.85 -4.33
N LYS A 85 3.39 21.35 -3.21
CA LYS A 85 4.34 20.63 -2.34
C LYS A 85 3.64 19.62 -1.43
N ASP A 86 2.32 19.72 -1.27
CA ASP A 86 1.62 18.99 -0.21
C ASP A 86 1.41 17.50 -0.53
N ASN A 87 1.38 17.12 -1.81
CA ASN A 87 1.12 15.74 -2.26
C ASN A 87 1.81 15.33 -3.57
N HIS A 88 2.72 16.13 -4.13
CA HIS A 88 3.38 15.81 -5.39
C HIS A 88 4.85 15.49 -5.17
N PHE A 89 5.26 14.36 -5.72
CA PHE A 89 6.65 13.94 -5.66
C PHE A 89 7.45 14.61 -6.76
N SER A 90 8.73 14.74 -6.52
CA SER A 90 9.64 15.43 -7.44
C SER A 90 10.11 14.48 -8.59
N ARG A 91 9.25 13.55 -9.01
CA ARG A 91 9.55 12.35 -9.84
C ARG A 91 8.31 11.86 -10.57
N ALA A 92 8.37 11.14 -11.70
CA ALA A 92 7.20 10.80 -12.51
C ALA A 92 6.11 10.04 -11.73
N GLU A 93 4.85 10.39 -11.95
CA GLU A 93 3.69 9.89 -11.20
C GLU A 93 2.55 9.48 -12.14
N ILE A 94 1.65 8.64 -11.64
CA ILE A 94 0.32 8.44 -12.23
C ILE A 94 -0.72 9.05 -11.28
N PHE A 95 -1.52 10.00 -11.77
CA PHE A 95 -2.66 10.56 -11.07
C PHE A 95 -3.94 9.93 -11.57
N VAL A 96 -4.64 9.21 -10.69
CA VAL A 96 -5.89 8.51 -11.01
C VAL A 96 -7.06 9.33 -10.48
N LEU A 97 -7.68 10.12 -11.35
CA LEU A 97 -8.95 10.82 -11.10
C LEU A 97 -10.14 10.03 -11.68
N GLY A 98 -9.88 9.25 -12.73
CA GLY A 98 -10.76 8.22 -13.29
C GLY A 98 -10.58 6.89 -12.56
N LYS A 99 -10.46 5.78 -13.30
CA LYS A 99 -10.26 4.44 -12.72
C LYS A 99 -8.96 3.81 -13.17
N LEU A 100 -8.36 3.01 -12.30
CA LEU A 100 -7.23 2.15 -12.64
C LEU A 100 -7.52 0.70 -12.23
N TYR A 101 -7.45 -0.19 -13.22
CA TYR A 101 -7.46 -1.64 -13.03
C TYR A 101 -6.12 -2.20 -13.47
N ALA A 102 -5.29 -2.58 -12.50
CA ALA A 102 -4.08 -3.37 -12.71
C ALA A 102 -4.28 -4.73 -12.04
N GLN A 103 -4.80 -5.68 -12.81
CA GLN A 103 -5.08 -7.03 -12.35
C GLN A 103 -4.18 -8.00 -13.09
N GLY A 104 -3.03 -8.29 -12.50
CA GLY A 104 -2.15 -9.35 -12.95
C GLY A 104 -2.70 -10.73 -12.61
N THR A 105 -1.86 -11.73 -12.79
CA THR A 105 -2.08 -13.09 -12.30
C THR A 105 -0.87 -13.53 -11.49
N LYS A 106 -1.01 -14.62 -10.74
CA LYS A 106 0.13 -15.19 -9.99
C LYS A 106 1.31 -15.51 -10.91
N GLU A 107 1.02 -15.98 -12.12
CA GLU A 107 2.00 -16.37 -13.14
C GLU A 107 2.50 -15.18 -13.97
N ASN A 108 1.62 -14.21 -14.25
CA ASN A 108 1.93 -13.02 -15.04
C ASN A 108 1.56 -11.76 -14.24
N LYS A 109 2.43 -11.41 -13.29
CA LYS A 109 2.27 -10.20 -12.50
C LYS A 109 2.49 -8.95 -13.36
N ILE A 110 1.93 -7.83 -12.91
CA ILE A 110 2.22 -6.50 -13.49
C ILE A 110 3.33 -5.85 -12.68
N THR A 111 4.37 -5.33 -13.33
CA THR A 111 5.52 -4.74 -12.63
C THR A 111 5.57 -3.22 -12.85
N PHE A 112 5.61 -2.46 -11.76
CA PHE A 112 5.87 -1.02 -11.74
C PHE A 112 7.26 -0.76 -11.15
N THR A 113 8.18 -0.18 -11.93
CA THR A 113 9.60 -0.09 -11.53
C THR A 113 10.30 1.14 -12.11
N SER A 114 11.54 1.39 -11.67
CA SER A 114 12.44 2.40 -12.24
C SER A 114 12.93 2.00 -13.64
N ALA A 115 13.10 2.99 -14.52
CA ALA A 115 13.76 2.82 -15.82
C ALA A 115 15.28 3.06 -15.76
N GLU A 116 15.82 3.45 -14.61
CA GLU A 116 17.24 3.76 -14.43
C GLU A 116 18.12 2.50 -14.49
N GLU A 117 19.37 2.64 -14.94
CA GLU A 117 20.34 1.53 -15.02
C GLU A 117 20.73 0.99 -13.63
N SER A 118 20.67 1.84 -12.60
CA SER A 118 20.92 1.48 -11.20
C SER A 118 19.73 1.91 -10.33
N PRO A 119 18.65 1.12 -10.30
CA PRO A 119 17.43 1.48 -9.60
C PRO A 119 17.64 1.74 -8.11
N ALA A 120 17.08 2.84 -7.62
CA ALA A 120 17.10 3.22 -6.21
C ALA A 120 15.70 3.67 -5.74
N PRO A 121 15.35 3.47 -4.45
CA PRO A 121 14.12 4.00 -3.89
C PRO A 121 13.97 5.50 -4.17
N GLY A 122 12.83 5.91 -4.76
CA GLY A 122 12.57 7.31 -5.10
C GLY A 122 13.04 7.74 -6.49
N ASP A 123 13.32 6.79 -7.38
CA ASP A 123 13.52 7.08 -8.81
C ASP A 123 12.23 7.53 -9.50
N TRP A 124 11.09 7.06 -9.02
CA TRP A 124 9.77 7.53 -9.42
C TRP A 124 8.90 7.89 -8.20
N GLY A 125 7.82 8.62 -8.43
CA GLY A 125 7.03 9.22 -7.35
C GLY A 125 6.07 8.23 -6.71
N ALA A 126 4.87 8.13 -7.30
CA ALA A 126 3.77 7.31 -6.80
C ALA A 126 2.70 7.05 -7.88
N ILE A 127 1.85 6.06 -7.60
CA ILE A 127 0.49 6.01 -8.16
C ILE A 127 -0.45 6.65 -7.14
N ASN A 128 -0.95 7.83 -7.47
CA ASN A 128 -1.81 8.67 -6.65
C ASN A 128 -3.27 8.52 -7.06
N PHE A 129 -4.10 7.93 -6.20
CA PHE A 129 -5.55 7.86 -6.41
C PHE A 129 -6.22 9.02 -5.70
N ASN A 130 -6.86 9.91 -6.46
CA ASN A 130 -7.34 11.19 -5.95
C ASN A 130 -8.86 11.32 -6.15
N GLY A 131 -9.63 11.13 -5.08
CA GLY A 131 -11.08 11.32 -5.12
C GLY A 131 -11.84 10.30 -5.97
N THR A 132 -11.26 9.13 -6.21
CA THR A 132 -11.80 8.10 -7.12
C THR A 132 -12.33 6.88 -6.37
N VAL A 133 -13.23 6.13 -6.99
CA VAL A 133 -13.76 4.86 -6.46
C VAL A 133 -13.62 3.75 -7.50
N ASP A 134 -13.73 2.50 -7.05
CA ASP A 134 -13.75 1.32 -7.93
C ASP A 134 -12.42 1.13 -8.69
N ASN A 135 -11.35 0.94 -7.91
CA ASN A 135 -10.00 0.69 -8.38
C ASN A 135 -9.46 -0.64 -7.83
N LEU A 136 -8.60 -1.31 -8.61
CA LEU A 136 -8.02 -2.60 -8.24
C LEU A 136 -6.53 -2.65 -8.57
N LEU A 137 -5.74 -3.03 -7.57
CA LEU A 137 -4.36 -3.45 -7.71
C LEU A 137 -4.25 -4.89 -7.19
N GLU A 138 -4.09 -5.84 -8.09
CA GLU A 138 -4.00 -7.25 -7.76
C GLU A 138 -2.89 -7.94 -8.55
N TYR A 139 -2.10 -8.79 -7.88
CA TYR A 139 -0.94 -9.47 -8.46
C TYR A 139 0.03 -8.51 -9.19
N CYS A 140 0.32 -7.38 -8.56
CA CYS A 140 1.30 -6.40 -9.02
C CYS A 140 2.59 -6.44 -8.16
N GLU A 141 3.69 -5.98 -8.74
CA GLU A 141 4.96 -5.74 -8.07
C GLU A 141 5.32 -4.25 -8.18
N PHE A 142 5.55 -3.60 -7.05
CA PHE A 142 5.91 -2.18 -7.00
C PHE A 142 7.30 -2.02 -6.41
N MET A 143 8.20 -1.42 -7.20
CA MET A 143 9.60 -1.26 -6.82
C MET A 143 10.16 0.12 -7.09
N TYR A 144 11.05 0.58 -6.21
CA TYR A 144 11.86 1.80 -6.39
C TYR A 144 11.07 3.13 -6.42
N ALA A 145 9.81 3.12 -5.97
CA ALA A 145 9.03 4.34 -5.79
C ALA A 145 9.49 5.15 -4.57
N GLN A 146 9.19 6.44 -4.54
CA GLN A 146 9.29 7.23 -3.31
C GLN A 146 8.18 6.82 -2.34
N THR A 147 6.94 6.75 -2.82
CA THR A 147 5.89 5.96 -2.18
C THR A 147 5.05 5.26 -3.25
N ALA A 148 5.00 3.93 -3.28
CA ALA A 148 4.45 3.26 -4.46
C ALA A 148 2.96 3.53 -4.70
N VAL A 149 2.11 3.49 -3.66
CA VAL A 149 0.66 3.69 -3.79
C VAL A 149 0.12 4.64 -2.72
N HIS A 150 -0.62 5.66 -3.16
CA HIS A 150 -1.34 6.59 -2.29
C HIS A 150 -2.85 6.53 -2.51
N CYS A 151 -3.62 6.24 -1.45
CA CYS A 151 -5.07 6.46 -1.41
C CYS A 151 -5.37 7.84 -0.82
N HIS A 152 -5.72 8.80 -1.66
CA HIS A 152 -6.15 10.13 -1.24
C HIS A 152 -7.66 10.28 -1.46
N SER A 153 -8.44 10.12 -0.38
CA SER A 153 -9.91 10.13 -0.44
C SER A 153 -10.43 9.22 -1.56
N SER A 154 -9.94 7.98 -1.65
CA SER A 154 -10.24 7.06 -2.76
C SER A 154 -10.63 5.66 -2.30
N GLN A 155 -11.22 4.84 -3.17
CA GLN A 155 -11.50 3.43 -2.89
C GLN A 155 -10.69 2.53 -3.82
N ILE A 156 -9.80 1.73 -3.24
CA ILE A 156 -8.85 0.87 -3.96
C ILE A 156 -8.70 -0.45 -3.21
N ALA A 157 -8.89 -1.58 -3.89
CA ALA A 157 -8.50 -2.87 -3.33
C ALA A 157 -7.02 -3.16 -3.64
N VAL A 158 -6.22 -3.46 -2.62
CA VAL A 158 -4.78 -3.77 -2.74
C VAL A 158 -4.55 -5.19 -2.26
N LEU A 159 -4.56 -6.13 -3.22
CA LEU A 159 -4.65 -7.57 -2.97
C LEU A 159 -3.47 -8.33 -3.59
N HIS A 160 -2.86 -9.28 -2.88
CA HIS A 160 -1.86 -10.20 -3.49
C HIS A 160 -0.67 -9.52 -4.20
N ASN A 161 -0.29 -8.32 -3.78
CA ASN A 161 0.81 -7.57 -4.39
C ASN A 161 2.13 -7.77 -3.64
N THR A 162 3.23 -7.41 -4.30
CA THR A 162 4.55 -7.29 -3.69
C THR A 162 5.01 -5.85 -3.73
N PHE A 163 5.42 -5.30 -2.58
CA PHE A 163 6.01 -3.97 -2.45
C PHE A 163 7.44 -4.11 -1.92
N LYS A 164 8.42 -3.73 -2.73
CA LYS A 164 9.85 -3.92 -2.42
C LYS A 164 10.72 -2.74 -2.82
N TYR A 165 11.72 -2.38 -2.02
CA TYR A 165 12.69 -1.31 -2.37
C TYR A 165 12.08 0.06 -2.61
N ASN A 166 10.92 0.34 -2.01
CA ASN A 166 10.32 1.67 -2.06
C ASN A 166 10.77 2.51 -0.86
N GLY A 167 10.71 3.84 -0.96
CA GLY A 167 10.86 4.71 0.20
C GLY A 167 9.75 4.43 1.23
N THR A 168 8.51 4.29 0.76
CA THR A 168 7.38 3.74 1.53
C THR A 168 6.52 2.85 0.61
N ALA A 169 6.00 1.74 1.11
CA ALA A 169 5.19 0.85 0.29
C ALA A 169 3.85 1.50 -0.08
N MET A 170 3.10 1.98 0.91
CA MET A 170 1.79 2.59 0.65
C MET A 170 1.33 3.52 1.77
N GLY A 171 0.43 4.44 1.41
CA GLY A 171 -0.17 5.37 2.36
C GLY A 171 -1.63 5.71 2.02
N SER A 172 -2.42 6.00 3.05
CA SER A 172 -3.82 6.40 2.89
C SER A 172 -4.16 7.62 3.74
N LYS A 173 -5.03 8.50 3.23
CA LYS A 173 -5.64 9.60 4.01
C LYS A 173 -6.87 10.15 3.30
N ASN A 174 -7.78 10.74 4.05
CA ASN A 174 -8.74 11.68 3.47
C ASN A 174 -8.05 13.03 3.24
N LEU A 175 -8.36 13.63 2.11
CA LEU A 175 -8.10 15.03 1.83
C LEU A 175 -9.28 15.90 2.30
N PRO A 176 -9.04 17.16 2.70
CA PRO A 176 -10.08 18.15 2.93
C PRO A 176 -10.98 18.30 1.69
N ASP A 177 -12.28 18.53 1.92
CA ASP A 177 -13.26 18.89 0.88
C ASP A 177 -13.45 17.89 -0.29
N VAL A 178 -12.89 16.69 -0.18
CA VAL A 178 -13.15 15.58 -1.10
C VAL A 178 -14.24 14.67 -0.53
N PRO A 179 -15.37 14.47 -1.23
CA PRO A 179 -16.54 13.77 -0.67
C PRO A 179 -16.35 12.25 -0.53
N VAL A 180 -15.38 11.68 -1.24
CA VAL A 180 -15.09 10.24 -1.19
C VAL A 180 -14.30 9.92 0.09
N ARG A 181 -14.79 8.94 0.86
CA ARG A 181 -14.08 8.41 2.03
C ARG A 181 -13.04 7.40 1.57
N CYS A 182 -11.79 7.55 2.04
CA CYS A 182 -10.74 6.60 1.69
C CYS A 182 -11.02 5.22 2.31
N SER A 183 -10.98 4.21 1.45
CA SER A 183 -11.04 2.79 1.79
C SER A 183 -10.01 2.04 0.95
N MET A 184 -9.01 1.47 1.62
CA MET A 184 -7.92 0.74 1.02
C MET A 184 -7.72 -0.60 1.73
N PRO A 185 -8.57 -1.62 1.49
CA PRO A 185 -8.31 -2.98 1.99
C PRO A 185 -6.93 -3.45 1.53
N VAL A 186 -6.04 -3.71 2.50
CA VAL A 186 -4.67 -4.19 2.26
C VAL A 186 -4.61 -5.65 2.68
N LEU A 187 -4.76 -6.55 1.71
CA LEU A 187 -4.92 -7.98 1.97
C LEU A 187 -3.91 -8.83 1.20
N TYR A 188 -3.34 -9.84 1.86
CA TYR A 188 -2.49 -10.85 1.21
C TYR A 188 -1.26 -10.29 0.48
N ASN A 189 -0.74 -9.13 0.91
CA ASN A 189 0.43 -8.52 0.29
C ASN A 189 1.73 -8.94 0.98
N LEU A 190 2.81 -8.98 0.20
CA LEU A 190 4.18 -9.01 0.70
C LEU A 190 4.72 -7.58 0.71
N VAL A 191 5.03 -7.03 1.89
CA VAL A 191 5.57 -5.68 2.07
C VAL A 191 6.94 -5.80 2.72
N THR A 192 8.00 -5.78 1.92
CA THR A 192 9.35 -6.09 2.40
C THR A 192 10.45 -5.19 1.85
N GLU A 193 11.52 -4.98 2.62
CA GLU A 193 12.72 -4.25 2.18
C GLU A 193 12.39 -2.82 1.66
N ASN A 194 11.39 -2.16 2.25
CA ASN A 194 11.09 -0.75 1.99
C ASN A 194 11.65 0.13 3.13
N GLY A 195 11.78 1.44 2.90
CA GLY A 195 12.07 2.39 3.98
C GLY A 195 10.97 2.38 5.05
N GLY A 196 9.70 2.35 4.62
CA GLY A 196 8.53 2.13 5.48
C GLY A 196 7.50 1.24 4.80
N GLY A 197 6.71 0.51 5.59
CA GLY A 197 5.63 -0.35 5.09
C GLY A 197 4.35 0.43 4.82
N ILE A 198 3.32 0.18 5.63
CA ILE A 198 1.94 0.64 5.40
C ILE A 198 1.61 1.81 6.31
N ILE A 199 1.17 2.95 5.75
CA ILE A 199 0.66 4.09 6.52
C ILE A 199 -0.87 4.16 6.40
N ILE A 200 -1.56 4.22 7.55
CA ILE A 200 -3.00 4.51 7.63
C ILE A 200 -3.20 5.87 8.29
N GLY A 201 -3.59 6.86 7.49
CA GLY A 201 -3.78 8.24 7.91
C GLY A 201 -5.24 8.65 8.14
N GLY A 202 -5.38 9.91 8.53
CA GLY A 202 -6.63 10.55 8.96
C GLY A 202 -7.85 10.23 8.10
N GLY A 203 -8.92 9.76 8.73
CA GLY A 203 -10.21 9.52 8.08
C GLY A 203 -10.28 8.26 7.21
N THR A 204 -9.22 7.45 7.18
CA THR A 204 -9.25 6.10 6.58
C THR A 204 -9.79 5.10 7.59
N ALA A 205 -10.64 4.19 7.14
CA ALA A 205 -11.03 2.98 7.86
C ALA A 205 -10.85 1.78 6.94
N SER A 206 -9.78 0.98 7.15
CA SER A 206 -9.49 -0.13 6.24
C SER A 206 -8.88 -1.34 6.94
N PRO A 207 -9.25 -2.57 6.53
CA PRO A 207 -8.61 -3.77 7.04
C PRO A 207 -7.18 -3.87 6.51
N VAL A 208 -6.26 -4.20 7.41
CA VAL A 208 -4.89 -4.63 7.08
C VAL A 208 -4.79 -6.07 7.56
N ALA A 209 -4.89 -7.03 6.65
CA ALA A 209 -4.96 -8.43 7.04
C ALA A 209 -4.28 -9.42 6.12
N HIS A 210 -3.82 -10.54 6.67
CA HIS A 210 -3.16 -11.60 5.92
C HIS A 210 -1.92 -11.13 5.14
N ASN A 211 -1.24 -10.08 5.60
CA ASN A 211 -0.02 -9.59 4.96
C ASN A 211 1.24 -10.18 5.62
N GLU A 212 2.28 -10.33 4.81
CA GLU A 212 3.66 -10.55 5.28
C GLU A 212 4.37 -9.20 5.22
N ILE A 213 4.66 -8.61 6.40
CA ILE A 213 5.21 -7.27 6.53
C ILE A 213 6.54 -7.39 7.26
N SER A 214 7.64 -7.43 6.50
CA SER A 214 8.94 -7.73 7.09
C SER A 214 10.10 -6.94 6.52
N ASN A 215 11.20 -6.84 7.28
CA ASN A 215 12.44 -6.20 6.81
C ASN A 215 12.30 -4.76 6.30
N ASN A 216 11.25 -4.03 6.70
CA ASN A 216 11.13 -2.62 6.38
C ASN A 216 11.99 -1.82 7.35
N GLU A 217 12.74 -0.85 6.84
CA GLU A 217 13.82 -0.18 7.57
C GLU A 217 13.29 0.53 8.84
N PHE A 218 12.23 1.30 8.70
CA PHE A 218 11.71 2.15 9.77
C PHE A 218 10.47 1.57 10.47
N PHE A 219 9.44 1.14 9.73
CA PHE A 219 8.23 0.54 10.30
C PHE A 219 7.55 -0.49 9.39
N GLY A 220 6.82 -1.43 9.99
CA GLY A 220 5.89 -2.31 9.29
C GLY A 220 4.54 -1.64 9.02
N VAL A 221 3.83 -1.24 10.08
CA VAL A 221 2.55 -0.52 9.98
C VAL A 221 2.60 0.76 10.81
N TYR A 222 2.11 1.86 10.27
CA TYR A 222 1.99 3.13 10.97
C TYR A 222 0.56 3.66 10.91
N LEU A 223 -0.14 3.57 12.04
CA LEU A 223 -1.43 4.22 12.26
C LEU A 223 -1.20 5.66 12.73
N LYS A 224 -1.43 6.61 11.83
CA LYS A 224 -1.22 8.04 12.04
C LYS A 224 -2.52 8.71 12.50
N LYS A 225 -2.40 9.92 13.05
CA LYS A 225 -3.50 10.74 13.59
C LYS A 225 -4.79 10.64 12.79
N GLY A 226 -5.85 10.17 13.45
CA GLY A 226 -7.19 10.01 12.88
C GLY A 226 -7.38 8.82 11.94
N GLY A 227 -6.34 8.01 11.70
CA GLY A 227 -6.43 6.75 10.97
C GLY A 227 -6.96 5.62 11.85
N ARG A 228 -7.78 4.74 11.26
CA ARG A 228 -8.36 3.58 11.93
C ARG A 228 -8.16 2.33 11.08
N ALA A 229 -7.72 1.24 11.71
CA ALA A 229 -7.57 -0.03 11.03
C ALA A 229 -7.89 -1.20 11.96
N ALA A 230 -8.45 -2.26 11.38
CA ALA A 230 -8.42 -3.59 11.97
C ALA A 230 -7.17 -4.29 11.41
N VAL A 231 -6.12 -4.36 12.22
CA VAL A 231 -4.86 -5.02 11.89
C VAL A 231 -4.94 -6.45 12.44
N ARG A 232 -5.13 -7.43 11.55
CA ARG A 232 -5.36 -8.83 11.94
C ARG A 232 -4.75 -9.86 11.02
N PHE A 233 -4.38 -11.02 11.53
CA PHE A 233 -3.82 -12.13 10.76
C PHE A 233 -2.59 -11.72 9.92
N ASN A 234 -1.79 -10.77 10.38
CA ASN A 234 -0.54 -10.42 9.70
C ASN A 234 0.66 -11.08 10.38
N ASN A 235 1.70 -11.34 9.59
CA ASN A 235 3.04 -11.56 10.11
C ASN A 235 3.80 -10.23 10.00
N ILE A 236 4.19 -9.65 11.14
CA ILE A 236 4.85 -8.35 11.23
C ILE A 236 6.17 -8.52 11.95
N ASN A 237 7.25 -8.76 11.20
CA ASN A 237 8.53 -9.17 11.78
C ASN A 237 9.74 -8.48 11.15
N LYS A 238 10.84 -8.34 11.91
CA LYS A 238 12.12 -7.81 11.39
C LYS A 238 12.07 -6.39 10.83
N ASN A 239 11.01 -5.63 11.13
CA ASN A 239 10.94 -4.21 10.78
C ASN A 239 11.70 -3.37 11.82
N GLY A 240 12.02 -2.11 11.49
CA GLY A 240 12.55 -1.16 12.48
C GLY A 240 11.65 -1.07 13.72
N LYS A 241 10.35 -0.87 13.50
CA LYS A 241 9.26 -0.98 14.47
C LYS A 241 8.12 -1.80 13.86
N GLY A 242 7.45 -2.63 14.63
CA GLY A 242 6.34 -3.46 14.16
C GLY A 242 5.13 -2.60 13.77
N VAL A 243 4.39 -2.14 14.78
CA VAL A 243 3.21 -1.28 14.61
C VAL A 243 3.39 0.02 15.39
N ILE A 244 3.29 1.15 14.70
CA ILE A 244 3.36 2.50 15.27
C ILE A 244 1.95 3.08 15.44
N PHE A 245 1.71 3.71 16.59
CA PHE A 245 0.48 4.45 16.89
C PHE A 245 0.80 5.92 17.20
N TYR A 246 0.12 6.84 16.52
CA TYR A 246 0.24 8.28 16.76
C TYR A 246 -1.13 8.96 16.72
N ALA A 247 -1.60 9.45 17.87
CA ALA A 247 -2.87 10.17 18.00
C ALA A 247 -4.07 9.46 17.33
N THR A 248 -4.12 8.14 17.48
CA THR A 248 -5.19 7.27 16.96
C THR A 248 -6.22 6.97 18.05
N LYS A 249 -7.43 6.62 17.61
CA LYS A 249 -8.53 6.13 18.46
C LYS A 249 -9.14 4.91 17.78
N GLU A 250 -9.62 3.96 18.57
CA GLU A 250 -10.47 2.84 18.07
C GLU A 250 -9.81 1.91 17.04
N SER A 251 -8.48 1.87 16.95
CA SER A 251 -7.77 0.88 16.14
C SER A 251 -7.65 -0.44 16.90
N LEU A 252 -7.84 -1.55 16.20
CA LEU A 252 -7.75 -2.90 16.78
C LEU A 252 -6.51 -3.61 16.23
N LEU A 253 -5.65 -4.06 17.13
CA LEU A 253 -4.49 -4.90 16.82
C LEU A 253 -4.70 -6.27 17.46
N ARG A 254 -5.10 -7.28 16.69
CA ARG A 254 -5.40 -8.61 17.22
C ARG A 254 -5.16 -9.70 16.21
N ASP A 255 -4.94 -10.91 16.68
CA ASP A 255 -4.77 -12.10 15.85
C ASP A 255 -3.56 -12.00 14.90
N ASN A 256 -2.48 -11.33 15.30
CA ASN A 256 -1.25 -11.19 14.50
C ASN A 256 -0.06 -11.93 15.11
N ASN A 257 0.92 -12.26 14.28
CA ASN A 257 2.27 -12.65 14.68
C ASN A 257 3.19 -11.43 14.60
N ILE A 258 3.58 -10.85 15.74
CA ILE A 258 4.40 -9.64 15.81
C ILE A 258 5.65 -9.93 16.63
N ALA A 259 6.78 -10.16 15.97
CA ALA A 259 8.00 -10.62 16.62
C ALA A 259 9.25 -10.05 15.92
N ASP A 260 10.41 -10.13 16.57
CA ASP A 260 11.73 -9.86 15.98
C ASP A 260 11.88 -8.47 15.32
N ASN A 261 11.00 -7.51 15.63
CA ASN A 261 11.19 -6.13 15.19
C ASN A 261 12.36 -5.50 15.96
N LYS A 262 13.20 -4.72 15.27
CA LYS A 262 14.50 -4.26 15.78
C LYS A 262 14.34 -3.51 17.09
N ASN A 263 13.51 -2.46 17.09
CA ASN A 263 13.27 -1.63 18.27
C ASN A 263 12.09 -2.17 19.10
N TYR A 264 10.86 -1.95 18.61
CA TYR A 264 9.63 -2.30 19.33
C TYR A 264 8.65 -3.05 18.42
N ASN A 265 7.90 -3.99 18.98
CA ASN A 265 6.75 -4.63 18.35
C ASN A 265 5.56 -3.65 18.32
N ILE A 266 5.35 -2.89 19.40
CA ILE A 266 4.41 -1.78 19.48
C ILE A 266 5.19 -0.51 19.83
N SER A 267 5.00 0.56 19.04
CA SER A 267 5.56 1.87 19.34
C SER A 267 4.47 2.95 19.36
N MET A 268 4.07 3.39 20.54
CA MET A 268 3.33 4.64 20.67
C MET A 268 4.29 5.83 20.53
N LEU A 269 3.89 6.85 19.78
CA LEU A 269 4.62 8.11 19.66
C LEU A 269 4.00 9.18 20.56
N GLU A 270 4.78 10.22 20.87
CA GLU A 270 4.31 11.41 21.59
C GLU A 270 2.97 11.91 21.01
N GLY A 271 1.98 12.10 21.88
CA GLY A 271 0.60 12.44 21.49
C GLY A 271 -0.34 11.25 21.33
N GLN A 272 0.11 10.00 21.45
CA GLN A 272 -0.75 8.82 21.65
C GLN A 272 -1.08 8.63 23.13
N SER A 273 -1.88 9.54 23.70
CA SER A 273 -2.26 9.50 25.13
C SER A 273 -3.40 8.54 25.45
N GLY A 274 -4.16 8.10 24.43
CA GLY A 274 -5.23 7.11 24.60
C GLY A 274 -4.69 5.69 24.56
N ASP A 275 -5.25 4.83 25.40
CA ASP A 275 -4.96 3.40 25.44
C ASP A 275 -5.24 2.72 24.10
N ILE A 276 -4.53 1.63 23.83
CA ILE A 276 -4.77 0.78 22.66
C ILE A 276 -5.10 -0.65 23.10
N THR A 277 -5.94 -1.32 22.32
CA THR A 277 -6.22 -2.74 22.50
C THR A 277 -5.35 -3.56 21.55
N ALA A 278 -4.44 -4.33 22.13
CA ALA A 278 -3.48 -5.19 21.45
C ALA A 278 -3.58 -6.67 21.92
N ARG A 279 -4.79 -7.09 22.28
CA ARG A 279 -5.08 -8.44 22.81
C ARG A 279 -4.98 -9.52 21.73
N ASN A 280 -4.82 -10.77 22.15
CA ASN A 280 -4.84 -11.94 21.24
C ASN A 280 -3.79 -11.86 20.13
N ASN A 281 -2.56 -11.43 20.41
CA ASN A 281 -1.46 -11.50 19.45
C ASN A 281 -0.41 -12.49 19.93
N TRP A 282 0.38 -13.03 19.00
CA TRP A 282 1.62 -13.74 19.31
C TRP A 282 2.80 -12.77 19.23
N TRP A 283 3.60 -12.70 20.30
CA TRP A 283 4.69 -11.72 20.44
C TRP A 283 6.10 -12.28 20.16
N GLY A 284 6.18 -13.53 19.69
CA GLY A 284 7.44 -14.27 19.51
C GLY A 284 7.90 -15.06 20.75
N THR A 285 7.27 -14.86 21.90
CA THR A 285 7.58 -15.55 23.16
C THR A 285 6.39 -15.50 24.11
N THR A 286 6.40 -16.35 25.14
CA THR A 286 5.46 -16.30 26.27
C THR A 286 6.04 -15.63 27.52
N ASP A 287 7.29 -15.17 27.46
CA ASP A 287 7.95 -14.46 28.56
C ASP A 287 7.45 -13.01 28.61
N GLU A 288 6.55 -12.71 29.55
CA GLU A 288 5.93 -11.39 29.71
C GLU A 288 6.95 -10.25 29.82
N LYS A 289 8.09 -10.47 30.47
CA LYS A 289 9.12 -9.42 30.62
C LYS A 289 9.71 -9.06 29.25
N LYS A 290 10.02 -10.07 28.44
CA LYS A 290 10.53 -9.87 27.06
C LYS A 290 9.49 -9.24 26.14
N ILE A 291 8.21 -9.55 26.34
CA ILE A 291 7.11 -8.90 25.61
C ILE A 291 7.09 -7.40 25.94
N LEU A 292 7.10 -7.05 27.22
CA LEU A 292 7.07 -5.66 27.69
C LEU A 292 8.34 -4.87 27.32
N GLU A 293 9.48 -5.55 27.17
CA GLU A 293 10.71 -4.96 26.61
C GLU A 293 10.51 -4.40 25.18
N LYS A 294 9.62 -5.02 24.40
CA LYS A 294 9.32 -4.68 23.01
C LYS A 294 8.10 -3.76 22.84
N VAL A 295 7.64 -3.11 23.90
CA VAL A 295 6.47 -2.21 23.88
C VAL A 295 6.86 -0.82 24.39
N MET A 296 6.63 0.20 23.58
CA MET A 296 6.69 1.61 23.97
C MET A 296 5.28 2.14 24.19
N ASP A 297 4.92 2.34 25.46
CA ASP A 297 3.62 2.79 25.96
C ASP A 297 3.78 3.56 27.29
N LYS A 298 2.68 3.74 28.03
CA LYS A 298 2.64 4.44 29.33
C LYS A 298 3.70 3.98 30.35
N ALA A 299 4.08 2.70 30.35
CA ALA A 299 5.06 2.20 31.31
C ALA A 299 6.47 2.77 31.08
N ARG A 300 6.74 3.29 29.87
CA ARG A 300 8.01 3.92 29.49
C ARG A 300 7.93 5.44 29.44
N ASP A 301 6.76 5.98 29.13
CA ASP A 301 6.51 7.42 29.05
C ASP A 301 5.09 7.71 29.57
N GLU A 302 5.00 8.39 30.72
CA GLU A 302 3.74 8.64 31.42
C GLU A 302 2.73 9.48 30.61
N SER A 303 3.18 10.17 29.55
CA SER A 303 2.32 10.95 28.65
C SER A 303 1.53 10.08 27.66
N LEU A 304 1.93 8.82 27.49
CA LEU A 304 1.33 7.86 26.57
C LEU A 304 0.17 7.07 27.21
N GLY A 305 -0.66 6.47 26.37
CA GLY A 305 -1.65 5.49 26.76
C GLY A 305 -1.03 4.12 27.06
N LYS A 306 -1.80 3.24 27.70
CA LYS A 306 -1.40 1.85 27.97
C LYS A 306 -1.69 0.94 26.77
N ALA A 307 -0.80 0.00 26.48
CA ALA A 307 -1.11 -1.11 25.59
C ALA A 307 -1.74 -2.26 26.40
N ASP A 308 -2.98 -2.64 26.07
CA ASP A 308 -3.60 -3.86 26.59
C ASP A 308 -3.15 -5.08 25.79
N LEU A 309 -2.22 -5.85 26.37
CA LEU A 309 -1.61 -7.05 25.78
C LEU A 309 -2.21 -8.35 26.31
N THR A 310 -3.33 -8.29 27.04
CA THR A 310 -3.94 -9.47 27.67
C THR A 310 -4.34 -10.53 26.64
N ASP A 311 -4.43 -11.78 27.10
CA ASP A 311 -4.77 -12.95 26.29
C ASP A 311 -3.84 -13.14 25.08
N PHE A 312 -2.56 -12.78 25.21
CA PHE A 312 -1.58 -13.08 24.16
C PHE A 312 -1.46 -14.60 23.96
N TYR A 313 -1.27 -15.02 22.71
CA TYR A 313 -1.20 -16.44 22.37
C TYR A 313 0.08 -17.09 22.91
N THR A 314 0.05 -18.41 23.09
CA THR A 314 1.23 -19.20 23.50
C THR A 314 2.00 -19.81 22.33
N ALA A 315 1.49 -19.63 21.11
CA ALA A 315 2.09 -20.06 19.86
C ALA A 315 1.70 -19.09 18.73
N PRO A 316 2.38 -19.12 17.58
CA PRO A 316 2.00 -18.33 16.41
C PRO A 316 0.54 -18.54 16.00
N VAL A 317 -0.11 -17.44 15.61
CA VAL A 317 -1.45 -17.41 15.03
C VAL A 317 -1.43 -18.15 13.70
N SER A 318 -2.19 -19.24 13.61
CA SER A 318 -2.38 -20.02 12.38
C SER A 318 -3.16 -19.21 11.34
N GLY A 319 -2.76 -19.29 10.07
CA GLY A 319 -3.41 -18.57 8.96
C GLY A 319 -3.07 -17.07 8.89
N ALA A 320 -2.11 -16.60 9.69
CA ALA A 320 -1.56 -15.25 9.55
C ALA A 320 -0.49 -15.19 8.45
N GLY A 321 -0.41 -14.05 7.77
CA GLY A 321 0.45 -13.85 6.59
C GLY A 321 -0.20 -14.32 5.29
N ILE A 322 0.64 -14.50 4.26
CA ILE A 322 0.23 -14.79 2.87
C ILE A 322 0.14 -16.30 2.54
N LEU A 323 0.24 -17.17 3.55
CA LEU A 323 0.21 -18.63 3.39
C LEU A 323 -1.18 -19.14 3.02
#